data_AF-Q10909-F1
#
_entry.id   AF-Q10909-F1
#
_cell.length_a   1.000
_cell.length_b   1.000
_cell.length_c   1.000
_cell.angle_alpha   90.00
_cell.angle_beta   90.00
_cell.angle_gamma   90.00
#
_symmetry.space_group_name_H-M   'P 1'
#
loop_
_entity.id
_entity.type
_entity.pdbx_description
1 polymer ?
#
loop_
_entity_poly.entity_id
_entity_poly.type
_entity_poly.pdbx_seq_one_letter_code
_entity_poly.pdbx_strand_id
1 'polypeptide(L)'
;MQNIFENCSYHSKYEPYFLNCTNTTNQCVLIQDVGIIQAIDFWANLCIPFTLFVIAFILNGYYLSILIPEFRKMNDTTKKQYIFVVSRGISSLSASSIMMVLRLLKMLSTSFTVYFLFFLIDDLSFYSLLGSYVGSTLLLYLATVRPIFYSIQISVRIVYKFALVNVLLAVVLAVTTAIFQAAEVSDGFFHCDVQHCQPIINIAMFVIIATSFLIPIITLTFVLVTLCFQKSRTQSIGNFTVDNSVYKSARTRLAWTLFTFTLISLTEMIPSSFLVNLRVEDTITICVNFYQADHLFIPAIMNSFQTLAWGIALIVDPLCALLFDPRIRKVWVEHVSRLSIIIGRSFEACCHSNLNKEIQDK
;
A
#
# COMPACT_ATOMS: atom_id res chain seq x y z
N MET A 1 -14.26 36.96 -26.86
CA MET A 1 -15.21 36.01 -26.25
C MET A 1 -15.71 36.63 -24.96
N GLN A 2 -17.02 36.60 -24.73
CA GLN A 2 -17.62 37.03 -23.46
C GLN A 2 -17.25 35.97 -22.41
N ASN A 3 -16.79 36.40 -21.23
CA ASN A 3 -16.38 35.45 -20.19
C ASN A 3 -17.61 34.68 -19.71
N ILE A 4 -17.64 33.36 -19.93
CA ILE A 4 -18.78 32.53 -19.55
C ILE A 4 -19.05 32.54 -18.04
N PHE A 5 -18.04 32.89 -17.24
CA PHE A 5 -18.13 32.97 -15.79
C PHE A 5 -18.44 34.37 -15.24
N GLU A 6 -18.67 35.37 -16.10
CA GLU A 6 -18.84 36.78 -15.69
C GLU A 6 -20.01 37.01 -14.72
N ASN A 7 -21.06 36.18 -14.82
CA ASN A 7 -22.24 36.25 -13.97
C ASN A 7 -22.22 35.27 -12.77
N CYS A 8 -21.09 34.61 -12.50
CA CYS A 8 -20.97 33.70 -11.38
C CYS A 8 -20.65 34.44 -10.08
N SER A 9 -21.24 34.00 -8.97
CA SER A 9 -20.93 34.56 -7.64
C SER A 9 -19.63 34.00 -7.04
N TYR A 10 -19.25 32.79 -7.45
CA TYR A 10 -18.00 32.14 -7.09
C TYR A 10 -17.02 32.23 -8.25
N HIS A 11 -15.80 32.69 -7.97
CA HIS A 11 -14.72 32.74 -8.94
C HIS A 11 -13.56 31.81 -8.56
N SER A 12 -13.06 31.10 -9.55
CA SER A 12 -12.02 30.08 -9.37
C SER A 12 -10.77 30.41 -10.16
N LYS A 13 -9.60 30.05 -9.61
CA LYS A 13 -8.31 30.18 -10.32
C LYS A 13 -8.24 29.32 -11.60
N TYR A 14 -9.16 28.37 -11.78
CA TYR A 14 -9.19 27.47 -12.92
C TYR A 14 -10.04 27.98 -14.11
N GLU A 15 -10.77 29.09 -13.96
CA GLU A 15 -11.59 29.67 -15.04
C GLU A 15 -10.85 29.84 -16.39
N PRO A 16 -9.58 30.30 -16.43
CA PRO A 16 -8.88 30.52 -17.70
C PRO A 16 -8.77 29.26 -18.57
N TYR A 17 -8.81 28.06 -17.98
CA TYR A 17 -8.72 26.80 -18.70
C TYR A 17 -10.05 26.41 -19.38
N PHE A 18 -11.18 26.98 -18.96
CA PHE A 18 -12.52 26.55 -19.39
C PHE A 18 -13.29 27.62 -20.17
N LEU A 19 -12.66 28.74 -20.53
CA LEU A 19 -13.31 29.83 -21.28
C LEU A 19 -13.89 29.36 -22.62
N ASN A 20 -13.31 28.33 -23.24
CA ASN A 20 -13.79 27.76 -24.49
C ASN A 20 -14.91 26.71 -24.31
N CYS A 21 -15.24 26.35 -23.07
CA CYS A 21 -16.18 25.27 -22.76
C CYS A 21 -17.63 25.79 -22.69
N THR A 22 -18.16 26.29 -23.80
CA THR A 22 -19.47 26.97 -23.84
C THR A 22 -20.70 26.06 -23.92
N ASN A 23 -20.56 24.75 -24.07
CA ASN A 23 -21.66 23.79 -24.22
C ASN A 23 -22.34 23.40 -22.87
N THR A 24 -22.62 24.38 -22.01
CA THR A 24 -23.34 24.16 -20.74
C THR A 24 -24.05 25.43 -20.27
N THR A 25 -25.18 25.27 -19.59
CA THR A 25 -25.89 26.36 -18.91
C THR A 25 -25.54 26.46 -17.42
N ASN A 26 -24.87 25.45 -16.86
CA ASN A 26 -24.57 25.34 -15.43
C ASN A 26 -23.10 25.66 -15.09
N GLN A 27 -22.45 26.50 -15.90
CA GLN A 27 -21.02 26.83 -15.78
C GLN A 27 -20.58 27.29 -14.38
N CYS A 28 -21.43 28.04 -13.65
CA CYS A 28 -21.10 28.51 -12.30
C CYS A 28 -21.05 27.39 -11.25
N VAL A 29 -21.88 26.36 -11.40
CA VAL A 29 -21.86 25.19 -10.50
C VAL A 29 -20.66 24.30 -10.86
N LEU A 30 -20.47 24.03 -12.15
CA LEU A 30 -19.38 23.17 -12.62
C LEU A 30 -17.99 23.73 -12.26
N ILE A 31 -17.77 25.04 -12.34
CA ILE A 31 -16.48 25.63 -11.95
C ILE A 31 -16.22 25.56 -10.44
N GLN A 32 -17.29 25.60 -9.64
CA GLN A 32 -17.21 25.36 -8.21
C GLN A 32 -16.86 23.89 -7.94
N ASP A 33 -17.49 22.95 -8.64
CA ASP A 33 -17.20 21.51 -8.51
C ASP A 33 -15.76 21.19 -8.90
N VAL A 34 -15.23 21.78 -9.98
CA VAL A 34 -13.80 21.66 -10.34
C VAL A 34 -12.92 22.20 -9.21
N GLY A 35 -13.26 23.35 -8.62
CA GLY A 35 -12.54 23.90 -7.47
C GLY A 35 -12.49 22.94 -6.29
N ILE A 36 -13.61 22.27 -6.00
CA ILE A 36 -13.72 21.28 -4.92
C ILE A 36 -12.91 20.03 -5.25
N ILE A 37 -13.04 19.46 -6.45
CA ILE A 37 -12.27 18.28 -6.89
C ILE A 37 -10.78 18.54 -6.80
N GLN A 38 -10.32 19.71 -7.23
CA GLN A 38 -8.93 20.12 -7.16
C GLN A 38 -8.43 20.28 -5.71
N ALA A 39 -9.29 20.77 -4.81
CA ALA A 39 -8.95 20.84 -3.39
C ALA A 39 -8.83 19.44 -2.77
N ILE A 40 -9.72 18.51 -3.14
CA ILE A 40 -9.65 17.10 -2.73
C ILE A 40 -8.37 16.47 -3.26
N ASP A 41 -8.06 16.62 -4.53
CA ASP A 41 -6.85 16.04 -5.13
C ASP A 41 -5.58 16.59 -4.45
N PHE A 42 -5.52 17.89 -4.20
CA PHE A 42 -4.38 18.50 -3.51
C PHE A 42 -4.21 18.01 -2.06
N TRP A 43 -5.27 18.00 -1.26
CA TRP A 43 -5.14 17.63 0.16
C TRP A 43 -5.13 16.11 0.37
N ALA A 44 -6.07 15.40 -0.25
CA ALA A 44 -6.36 13.99 0.01
C ALA A 44 -5.61 13.02 -0.93
N ASN A 45 -5.18 13.44 -2.13
CA ASN A 45 -4.35 12.61 -3.02
C ASN A 45 -2.86 12.98 -3.00
N LEU A 46 -2.52 14.24 -2.71
CA LEU A 46 -1.13 14.72 -2.69
C LEU A 46 -0.58 14.88 -1.27
N CYS A 47 -1.02 15.88 -0.50
CA CYS A 47 -0.36 16.28 0.76
C CYS A 47 -0.41 15.19 1.86
N ILE A 48 -1.60 14.69 2.19
CA ILE A 48 -1.75 13.66 3.24
C ILE A 48 -1.05 12.36 2.82
N PRO A 49 -1.29 11.82 1.61
CA PRO A 49 -0.63 10.59 1.20
C PRO A 49 0.89 10.71 1.11
N PHE A 50 1.42 11.84 0.62
CA PHE A 50 2.86 12.06 0.61
C PHE A 50 3.47 11.92 2.01
N THR A 51 2.83 12.51 3.02
CA THR A 51 3.25 12.37 4.42
C THR A 51 3.20 10.92 4.89
N LEU A 52 2.12 10.19 4.56
CA LEU A 52 1.99 8.77 4.89
C LEU A 52 3.07 7.93 4.21
N PHE A 53 3.38 8.17 2.94
CA PHE A 53 4.41 7.41 2.22
C PHE A 53 5.82 7.74 2.70
N VAL A 54 6.11 8.96 3.17
CA VAL A 54 7.37 9.27 3.86
C VAL A 54 7.52 8.44 5.14
N ILE A 55 6.47 8.37 5.96
CA ILE A 55 6.47 7.55 7.18
C ILE A 55 6.64 6.08 6.82
N ALA A 56 5.89 5.60 5.81
CA ALA A 56 5.98 4.23 5.33
C ALA A 56 7.38 3.89 4.82
N PHE A 57 8.03 4.79 4.08
CA PHE A 57 9.37 4.62 3.54
C PHE A 57 10.40 4.45 4.68
N ILE A 58 10.39 5.36 5.65
CA ILE A 58 11.30 5.31 6.81
C ILE A 58 11.08 4.01 7.59
N LEU A 59 9.81 3.67 7.85
CA LEU A 59 9.47 2.50 8.66
C LEU A 59 9.80 1.18 7.95
N ASN A 60 9.51 1.05 6.65
CA ASN A 60 9.87 -0.14 5.88
C ASN A 60 11.38 -0.26 5.71
N GLY A 61 12.10 0.86 5.52
CA GLY A 61 13.55 0.89 5.47
C GLY A 61 14.17 0.41 6.79
N TYR A 62 13.67 0.92 7.91
CA TYR A 62 14.09 0.47 9.24
C TYR A 62 13.76 -1.00 9.49
N TYR A 63 12.54 -1.43 9.18
CA TYR A 63 12.11 -2.82 9.33
C TYR A 63 13.00 -3.78 8.52
N LEU A 64 13.30 -3.45 7.25
CA LEU A 64 14.23 -4.23 6.42
C LEU A 64 15.65 -4.26 6.99
N SER A 65 16.12 -3.15 7.57
CA SER A 65 17.44 -3.09 8.19
C SER A 65 17.60 -4.07 9.36
N ILE A 66 16.51 -4.40 10.07
CA ILE A 66 16.49 -5.44 11.11
C ILE A 66 16.27 -6.82 10.49
N LEU A 67 15.31 -6.92 9.57
CA LEU A 67 14.87 -8.18 9.00
C LEU A 67 15.98 -8.88 8.21
N ILE A 68 16.74 -8.16 7.36
CA ILE A 68 17.75 -8.77 6.48
C ILE A 68 18.89 -9.43 7.30
N PRO A 69 19.51 -8.77 8.28
CA PRO A 69 20.52 -9.40 9.13
C PRO A 69 20.00 -10.63 9.87
N GLU A 70 18.80 -10.55 10.45
CA GLU A 70 18.21 -11.69 11.16
C GLU A 70 17.87 -12.83 10.21
N PHE A 71 17.32 -12.53 9.04
CA PHE A 71 17.04 -13.52 8.00
C PHE A 71 18.31 -14.29 7.59
N ARG A 72 19.46 -13.63 7.46
CA ARG A 72 20.73 -14.31 7.14
C ARG A 72 21.13 -15.33 8.19
N LYS A 73 20.91 -15.01 9.47
CA LYS A 73 21.23 -15.88 10.62
C LYS A 73 20.24 -17.02 10.85
N MET A 74 19.05 -16.96 10.25
CA MET A 74 18.00 -17.98 10.45
C MET A 74 18.39 -19.34 9.86
N ASN A 75 17.97 -20.40 10.57
CA ASN A 75 18.03 -21.78 10.07
C ASN A 75 17.02 -21.99 8.93
N ASP A 76 17.26 -23.03 8.14
CA ASP A 76 16.45 -23.32 6.95
C ASP A 76 14.97 -23.51 7.28
N THR A 77 14.64 -24.16 8.40
CA THR A 77 13.24 -24.36 8.81
C THR A 77 12.49 -23.05 9.01
N THR A 78 13.13 -22.05 9.64
CA THR A 78 12.52 -20.72 9.86
C THR A 78 12.55 -19.87 8.60
N LYS A 79 13.64 -19.95 7.81
CA LYS A 79 13.80 -19.19 6.57
C LYS A 79 12.64 -19.37 5.60
N LYS A 80 12.06 -20.57 5.52
CA LYS A 80 10.90 -20.86 4.65
C LYS A 80 9.80 -19.79 4.80
N GLN A 81 9.43 -19.42 6.02
CA GLN A 81 8.38 -18.43 6.24
C GLN A 81 8.85 -17.00 5.94
N TYR A 82 10.12 -16.68 6.22
CA TYR A 82 10.63 -15.33 6.07
C TYR A 82 11.01 -14.94 4.64
N ILE A 83 11.12 -15.88 3.70
CA ILE A 83 11.41 -15.54 2.28
C ILE A 83 10.35 -14.57 1.74
N PHE A 84 9.06 -14.90 1.92
CA PHE A 84 7.98 -14.01 1.48
C PHE A 84 7.88 -12.74 2.35
N VAL A 85 8.29 -12.81 3.62
CA VAL A 85 8.33 -11.62 4.49
C VAL A 85 9.39 -10.62 4.01
N VAL A 86 10.55 -11.10 3.56
CA VAL A 86 11.61 -10.27 2.97
C VAL A 86 11.16 -9.71 1.63
N SER A 87 10.61 -10.55 0.74
CA SER A 87 10.06 -10.13 -0.56
C SER A 87 9.04 -9.01 -0.40
N ARG A 88 8.11 -9.19 0.56
CA ARG A 88 7.11 -8.19 0.94
C ARG A 88 7.74 -6.91 1.45
N GLY A 89 8.72 -6.98 2.36
CA GLY A 89 9.39 -5.78 2.87
C GLY A 89 10.09 -4.97 1.77
N ILE A 90 10.76 -5.64 0.82
CA ILE A 90 11.40 -5.00 -0.33
C ILE A 90 10.35 -4.33 -1.22
N SER A 91 9.26 -5.04 -1.50
CA SER A 91 8.17 -4.53 -2.34
C SER A 91 7.44 -3.35 -1.69
N SER A 92 7.25 -3.36 -0.37
CA SER A 92 6.68 -2.23 0.38
C SER A 92 7.59 -1.00 0.36
N LEU A 93 8.90 -1.20 0.46
CA LEU A 93 9.87 -0.10 0.36
C LEU A 93 9.88 0.49 -1.04
N SER A 94 9.86 -0.34 -2.09
CA SER A 94 9.80 0.16 -3.48
C SER A 94 8.48 0.86 -3.77
N ALA A 95 7.34 0.31 -3.33
CA ALA A 95 6.02 0.92 -3.48
C ALA A 95 5.92 2.29 -2.78
N SER A 96 6.38 2.40 -1.53
CA SER A 96 6.38 3.70 -0.83
C SER A 96 7.30 4.73 -1.49
N SER A 97 8.45 4.30 -2.01
CA SER A 97 9.38 5.16 -2.74
C SER A 97 8.76 5.71 -4.03
N ILE A 98 8.22 4.82 -4.87
CA ILE A 98 7.71 5.19 -6.18
C ILE A 98 6.41 6.00 -6.07
N MET A 99 5.53 5.68 -5.11
CA MET A 99 4.33 6.46 -4.81
C MET A 99 4.63 7.89 -4.36
N MET A 100 5.74 8.09 -3.65
CA MET A 100 6.21 9.42 -3.28
C MET A 100 6.70 10.20 -4.51
N VAL A 101 7.46 9.55 -5.39
CA VAL A 101 8.00 10.18 -6.61
C VAL A 101 6.91 10.48 -7.64
N LEU A 102 5.96 9.56 -7.87
CA LEU A 102 4.82 9.75 -8.78
C LEU A 102 4.01 11.00 -8.43
N ARG A 103 3.82 11.26 -7.14
CA ARG A 103 3.12 12.45 -6.64
C ARG A 103 3.87 13.75 -6.91
N LEU A 104 5.20 13.72 -6.90
CA LEU A 104 6.02 14.86 -7.32
C LEU A 104 6.02 15.01 -8.84
N LEU A 105 6.02 13.90 -9.59
CA LEU A 105 6.09 13.87 -11.05
C LEU A 105 4.83 14.35 -11.76
N LYS A 106 3.64 14.16 -11.17
CA LYS A 106 2.39 14.75 -11.70
C LYS A 106 2.51 16.27 -11.91
N MET A 107 3.47 16.93 -11.27
CA MET A 107 3.75 18.36 -11.48
C MET A 107 4.83 18.67 -12.52
N LEU A 108 5.58 17.67 -13.01
CA LEU A 108 6.86 17.88 -13.71
C LEU A 108 6.96 17.27 -15.12
N SER A 109 6.23 16.20 -15.45
CA SER A 109 6.41 15.49 -16.74
C SER A 109 5.09 15.13 -17.42
N THR A 110 5.07 15.24 -18.74
CA THR A 110 3.95 14.84 -19.61
C THR A 110 4.31 13.71 -20.59
N SER A 111 5.52 13.15 -20.50
CA SER A 111 5.99 12.15 -21.48
C SER A 111 5.57 10.72 -21.15
N PHE A 112 5.10 9.99 -22.17
CA PHE A 112 4.69 8.59 -22.09
C PHE A 112 5.77 7.69 -21.48
N THR A 113 7.03 7.82 -21.94
CA THR A 113 8.13 6.98 -21.47
C THR A 113 8.39 7.14 -19.97
N VAL A 114 8.24 8.37 -19.45
CA VAL A 114 8.37 8.62 -18.01
C VAL A 114 7.21 7.95 -17.29
N TYR A 115 5.96 8.18 -17.68
CA TYR A 115 4.80 7.54 -17.04
C TYR A 115 4.90 6.01 -17.06
N PHE A 116 5.25 5.41 -18.20
CA PHE A 116 5.45 3.98 -18.34
C PHE A 116 6.47 3.43 -17.34
N LEU A 117 7.63 4.06 -17.20
CA LEU A 117 8.66 3.58 -16.27
C LEU A 117 8.21 3.66 -14.82
N PHE A 118 7.52 4.73 -14.43
CA PHE A 118 7.05 4.89 -13.06
C PHE A 118 5.89 3.94 -12.75
N PHE A 119 4.92 3.79 -13.64
CA PHE A 119 3.85 2.80 -13.50
C PHE A 119 4.38 1.37 -13.50
N LEU A 120 5.39 1.06 -14.32
CA LEU A 120 6.03 -0.26 -14.32
C LEU A 120 6.61 -0.62 -12.96
N ILE A 121 7.32 0.32 -12.32
CA ILE A 121 7.91 0.09 -11.00
C ILE A 121 6.83 0.03 -9.92
N ASP A 122 5.78 0.85 -10.03
CA ASP A 122 4.65 0.87 -9.11
C ASP A 122 3.88 -0.46 -9.14
N ASP A 123 3.43 -0.87 -10.32
CA ASP A 123 2.72 -2.12 -10.53
C ASP A 123 3.57 -3.33 -10.17
N LEU A 124 4.87 -3.33 -10.51
CA LEU A 124 5.78 -4.40 -10.11
C LEU A 124 5.87 -4.51 -8.59
N SER A 125 5.94 -3.37 -7.89
CA SER A 125 6.00 -3.33 -6.44
C SER A 125 4.71 -3.87 -5.83
N PHE A 126 3.55 -3.40 -6.28
CA PHE A 126 2.26 -3.85 -5.75
C PHE A 126 1.92 -5.29 -6.10
N TYR A 127 2.16 -5.76 -7.33
CA TYR A 127 1.92 -7.15 -7.70
C TYR A 127 2.89 -8.11 -6.99
N SER A 128 4.17 -7.74 -6.85
CA SER A 128 5.12 -8.52 -6.05
C SER A 128 4.68 -8.58 -4.58
N LEU A 129 4.19 -7.46 -4.04
CA LEU A 129 3.66 -7.36 -2.68
C LEU A 129 2.44 -8.28 -2.47
N LEU A 130 1.42 -8.16 -3.33
CA LEU A 130 0.21 -8.98 -3.31
C LEU A 130 0.53 -10.46 -3.42
N GLY A 131 1.37 -10.83 -4.38
CA GLY A 131 1.78 -12.21 -4.56
C GLY A 131 2.63 -12.75 -3.39
N SER A 132 3.41 -11.89 -2.72
CA SER A 132 4.12 -12.27 -1.49
C SER A 132 3.16 -12.54 -0.32
N TYR A 133 2.05 -11.81 -0.24
CA TYR A 133 0.99 -12.10 0.72
C TYR A 133 0.30 -13.43 0.43
N VAL A 134 -0.03 -13.73 -0.82
CA VAL A 134 -0.56 -15.04 -1.23
C VAL A 134 0.43 -16.15 -0.86
N GLY A 135 1.71 -16.00 -1.19
CA GLY A 135 2.75 -16.97 -0.86
C GLY A 135 2.88 -17.21 0.64
N SER A 136 2.92 -16.15 1.45
CA SER A 136 3.01 -16.23 2.91
C SER A 136 1.80 -16.93 3.53
N THR A 137 0.59 -16.62 3.07
CA THR A 137 -0.65 -17.24 3.58
C THR A 137 -0.76 -18.71 3.21
N LEU A 138 -0.38 -19.09 1.99
CA LEU A 138 -0.34 -20.50 1.56
C LEU A 138 0.70 -21.31 2.34
N LEU A 139 1.89 -20.77 2.59
CA LEU A 139 2.89 -21.44 3.43
C LEU A 139 2.37 -21.64 4.86
N LEU A 140 1.69 -20.63 5.40
CA LEU A 140 1.11 -20.72 6.74
C LEU A 140 0.00 -21.76 6.81
N TYR A 141 -0.83 -21.85 5.78
CA TYR A 141 -1.82 -22.92 5.64
C TYR A 141 -1.16 -24.31 5.62
N LEU A 142 -0.12 -24.50 4.80
CA LEU A 142 0.60 -25.76 4.74
C LEU A 142 1.23 -26.12 6.09
N ALA A 143 1.84 -25.15 6.76
CA ALA A 143 2.46 -25.34 8.07
C ALA A 143 1.46 -25.70 9.17
N THR A 144 0.24 -25.17 9.12
CA THR A 144 -0.78 -25.38 10.17
C THR A 144 -1.65 -26.61 9.92
N VAL A 145 -2.10 -26.82 8.68
CA VAL A 145 -3.05 -27.87 8.32
C VAL A 145 -2.33 -29.18 7.98
N ARG A 146 -1.16 -29.10 7.33
CA ARG A 146 -0.37 -30.27 6.91
C ARG A 146 1.09 -30.18 7.40
N PRO A 147 1.33 -30.14 8.73
CA PRO A 147 2.66 -29.90 9.29
C PRO A 147 3.71 -30.93 8.86
N ILE A 148 3.32 -32.21 8.71
CA ILE A 148 4.22 -33.29 8.26
C ILE A 148 4.68 -33.04 6.82
N PHE A 149 3.74 -32.72 5.92
CA PHE A 149 4.05 -32.41 4.53
C PHE A 149 4.95 -31.18 4.42
N TYR A 150 4.64 -30.11 5.17
CA TYR A 150 5.44 -28.88 5.20
C TYR A 150 6.87 -29.12 5.72
N SER A 151 7.04 -29.93 6.76
CA SER A 151 8.35 -30.21 7.33
C SER A 151 9.22 -31.02 6.37
N ILE A 152 8.66 -32.10 5.80
CA ILE A 152 9.40 -33.11 5.03
C ILE A 152 9.60 -32.68 3.57
N GLN A 153 8.53 -32.23 2.89
CA GLN A 153 8.58 -32.04 1.43
C GLN A 153 8.96 -30.62 1.01
N ILE A 154 8.50 -29.62 1.77
CA ILE A 154 8.74 -28.22 1.40
C ILE A 154 10.14 -27.82 1.86
N SER A 155 11.13 -27.89 0.97
CA SER A 155 12.47 -27.36 1.24
C SER A 155 12.54 -25.84 1.05
N VAL A 156 13.54 -25.19 1.65
CA VAL A 156 13.82 -23.75 1.46
C VAL A 156 14.03 -23.41 -0.02
N ARG A 157 14.68 -24.30 -0.78
CA ARG A 157 14.93 -24.12 -2.22
C ARG A 157 13.63 -24.05 -3.02
N ILE A 158 12.63 -24.86 -2.66
CA ILE A 158 11.31 -24.84 -3.30
C ILE A 158 10.63 -23.49 -3.02
N VAL A 159 10.71 -22.99 -1.78
CA VAL A 159 10.13 -21.69 -1.43
C VAL A 159 10.79 -20.54 -2.20
N TYR A 160 12.13 -20.57 -2.37
CA TYR A 160 12.80 -19.59 -3.24
C TYR A 160 12.33 -19.65 -4.69
N LYS A 161 12.11 -20.85 -5.25
CA LYS A 161 11.54 -20.99 -6.59
C LYS A 161 10.15 -20.37 -6.69
N PHE A 162 9.29 -20.57 -5.69
CA PHE A 162 7.98 -19.93 -5.67
C PHE A 162 8.07 -18.39 -5.55
N ALA A 163 8.98 -17.88 -4.74
CA ALA A 163 9.22 -16.43 -4.66
C ALA A 163 9.74 -15.86 -6.00
N LEU A 164 10.61 -16.58 -6.70
CA LEU A 164 11.07 -16.19 -8.03
C LEU A 164 9.93 -16.18 -9.06
N VAL A 165 9.09 -17.22 -9.08
CA VAL A 165 7.90 -17.28 -9.95
C VAL A 165 6.96 -16.12 -9.65
N ASN A 166 6.79 -15.76 -8.38
CA ASN A 166 5.98 -14.62 -7.98
C ASN A 166 6.48 -13.31 -8.60
N VAL A 167 7.79 -13.05 -8.54
CA VAL A 167 8.39 -11.84 -9.13
C VAL A 167 8.25 -11.87 -10.66
N LEU A 168 8.48 -13.01 -11.31
CA LEU A 168 8.34 -13.12 -12.76
C LEU A 168 6.90 -12.85 -13.22
N LEU A 169 5.90 -13.38 -12.50
CA LEU A 169 4.50 -13.11 -12.79
C LEU A 169 4.17 -11.62 -12.57
N ALA A 170 4.68 -11.03 -11.49
CA ALA A 170 4.52 -9.59 -11.23
C ALA A 170 5.12 -8.73 -12.35
N VAL A 171 6.28 -9.10 -12.90
CA VAL A 171 6.88 -8.39 -14.06
C VAL A 171 5.98 -8.45 -15.29
N VAL A 172 5.45 -9.64 -15.63
CA VAL A 172 4.57 -9.79 -16.80
C VAL A 172 3.31 -8.95 -16.66
N LEU A 173 2.68 -8.99 -15.48
CA LEU A 173 1.49 -8.18 -15.19
C LEU A 173 1.82 -6.69 -15.26
N ALA A 174 2.87 -6.26 -14.55
CA ALA A 174 3.27 -4.86 -14.48
C ALA A 174 3.64 -4.26 -15.84
N VAL A 175 4.34 -4.98 -16.71
CA VAL A 175 4.63 -4.50 -18.07
C VAL A 175 3.34 -4.29 -18.84
N THR A 176 2.41 -5.24 -18.74
CA THR A 176 1.14 -5.17 -19.49
C THR A 176 0.31 -3.98 -19.01
N THR A 177 0.12 -3.85 -17.70
CA THR A 177 -0.71 -2.80 -17.11
C THR A 177 -0.10 -1.41 -17.23
N ALA A 178 1.22 -1.28 -17.03
CA ALA A 178 1.90 0.01 -17.12
C ALA A 178 1.90 0.59 -18.54
N ILE A 179 1.95 -0.24 -19.59
CA ILE A 179 1.82 0.25 -20.99
C ILE A 179 0.48 0.93 -21.17
N PHE A 180 -0.60 0.32 -20.67
CA PHE A 180 -1.93 0.84 -20.83
C PHE A 180 -2.19 2.07 -19.95
N GLN A 181 -1.78 2.04 -18.68
CA GLN A 181 -1.88 3.21 -17.80
C GLN A 181 -1.10 4.41 -18.36
N ALA A 182 0.09 4.19 -18.94
CA ALA A 182 0.84 5.27 -19.58
C ALA A 182 0.13 5.81 -20.84
N ALA A 183 -0.56 4.94 -21.58
CA ALA A 183 -1.31 5.30 -22.78
C ALA A 183 -2.61 6.05 -22.46
N GLU A 184 -3.16 5.91 -21.25
CA GLU A 184 -4.29 6.71 -20.75
C GLU A 184 -3.85 8.15 -20.41
N VAL A 185 -2.67 8.31 -19.81
CA VAL A 185 -2.19 9.62 -19.33
C VAL A 185 -1.49 10.45 -20.41
N SER A 186 -0.81 9.81 -21.36
CA SER A 186 0.07 10.49 -22.32
C SER A 186 0.01 9.85 -23.70
N ASP A 187 -0.06 10.70 -24.73
CA ASP A 187 0.03 10.26 -26.11
C ASP A 187 1.40 9.63 -26.39
N GLY A 188 1.38 8.37 -26.79
CA GLY A 188 2.57 7.58 -27.10
C GLY A 188 2.38 6.70 -28.33
N PHE A 189 3.22 5.67 -28.45
CA PHE A 189 3.10 4.68 -29.53
C PHE A 189 1.82 3.84 -29.44
N PHE A 190 1.25 3.76 -28.23
CA PHE A 190 0.01 3.06 -27.95
C PHE A 190 -1.03 4.09 -27.54
N HIS A 191 -2.25 3.95 -28.08
CA HIS A 191 -3.38 4.81 -27.75
C HIS A 191 -4.49 3.91 -27.20
N CYS A 192 -4.94 4.19 -25.97
CA CYS A 192 -5.99 3.42 -25.30
C CYS A 192 -7.29 4.24 -25.36
N ASP A 193 -8.28 3.75 -26.10
CA ASP A 193 -9.56 4.44 -26.19
C ASP A 193 -10.35 4.33 -24.88
N VAL A 194 -10.95 5.44 -24.47
CA VAL A 194 -11.79 5.54 -23.27
C VAL A 194 -13.05 4.67 -23.38
N GLN A 195 -13.49 4.32 -24.60
CA GLN A 195 -14.75 3.60 -24.80
C GLN A 195 -14.63 2.08 -24.64
N HIS A 196 -13.53 1.47 -25.08
CA HIS A 196 -13.35 0.01 -25.09
C HIS A 196 -12.11 -0.44 -24.32
N CYS A 197 -10.95 0.16 -24.58
CA CYS A 197 -9.67 -0.23 -24.00
C CYS A 197 -9.66 -0.05 -22.47
N GLN A 198 -9.86 1.18 -21.98
CA GLN A 198 -9.77 1.50 -20.55
C GLN A 198 -10.70 0.64 -19.66
N PRO A 199 -12.00 0.44 -20.01
CA PRO A 199 -12.87 -0.44 -19.22
C PRO A 199 -12.37 -1.88 -19.13
N ILE A 200 -11.84 -2.45 -20.22
CA ILE A 200 -11.35 -3.84 -20.25
C ILE A 200 -10.15 -4.00 -19.32
N ILE A 201 -9.21 -3.06 -19.35
CA ILE A 201 -8.02 -3.08 -18.50
C ILE A 201 -8.41 -2.89 -17.03
N ASN A 202 -9.28 -1.94 -16.73
CA ASN A 202 -9.78 -1.73 -15.37
C ASN A 202 -10.45 -2.99 -14.80
N ILE A 203 -11.25 -3.70 -15.62
CA ILE A 203 -11.84 -4.99 -15.23
C ILE A 203 -10.74 -6.03 -14.97
N ALA A 204 -9.73 -6.13 -15.84
CA ALA A 204 -8.64 -7.10 -15.65
C ALA A 204 -7.85 -6.83 -14.36
N MET A 205 -7.49 -5.56 -14.11
CA MET A 205 -6.80 -5.14 -12.88
C MET A 205 -7.64 -5.42 -11.65
N PHE A 206 -8.94 -5.11 -11.69
CA PHE A 206 -9.88 -5.42 -10.62
C PHE A 206 -9.90 -6.91 -10.30
N VAL A 207 -9.97 -7.78 -11.32
CA VAL A 207 -9.97 -9.25 -11.13
C VAL A 207 -8.67 -9.74 -10.50
N ILE A 208 -7.52 -9.24 -10.95
CA ILE A 208 -6.19 -9.62 -10.41
C ILE A 208 -6.10 -9.22 -8.93
N ILE A 209 -6.48 -7.99 -8.60
CA ILE A 209 -6.40 -7.45 -7.24
C ILE A 209 -7.40 -8.19 -6.33
N ALA A 210 -8.66 -8.35 -6.78
CA ALA A 210 -9.70 -9.03 -6.01
C ALA A 210 -9.31 -10.48 -5.69
N THR A 211 -8.82 -11.24 -6.69
CA THR A 211 -8.37 -12.61 -6.47
C THR A 211 -7.17 -12.68 -5.52
N SER A 212 -6.24 -11.73 -5.64
CA SER A 212 -5.06 -11.64 -4.77
C SER A 212 -5.39 -11.33 -3.31
N PHE A 213 -6.51 -10.66 -3.02
CA PHE A 213 -7.00 -10.45 -1.65
C PHE A 213 -7.89 -11.59 -1.14
N LEU A 214 -8.78 -12.13 -2.00
CA LEU A 214 -9.69 -13.21 -1.61
C LEU A 214 -8.94 -14.47 -1.18
N ILE A 215 -7.86 -14.84 -1.88
CA ILE A 215 -7.06 -16.03 -1.53
C ILE A 215 -6.50 -15.93 -0.09
N PRO A 216 -5.76 -14.87 0.30
CA PRO A 216 -5.34 -14.63 1.68
C PRO A 216 -6.48 -14.62 2.68
N ILE A 217 -7.58 -13.91 2.39
CA ILE A 217 -8.70 -13.78 3.34
C ILE A 217 -9.32 -15.15 3.64
N ILE A 218 -9.66 -15.92 2.60
CA ILE A 218 -10.25 -17.26 2.75
C ILE A 218 -9.28 -18.18 3.48
N THR A 219 -8.01 -18.18 3.06
CA THR A 219 -6.97 -19.07 3.60
C THR A 219 -6.68 -18.75 5.08
N LEU A 220 -6.50 -17.48 5.42
CA LEU A 220 -6.26 -17.03 6.79
C LEU A 220 -7.46 -17.29 7.70
N THR A 221 -8.67 -17.06 7.20
CA THR A 221 -9.91 -17.39 7.93
C THR A 221 -9.96 -18.88 8.24
N PHE A 222 -9.70 -19.74 7.25
CA PHE A 222 -9.66 -21.18 7.44
C PHE A 222 -8.60 -21.60 8.47
N VAL A 223 -7.38 -21.05 8.38
CA VAL A 223 -6.30 -21.33 9.33
C VAL A 223 -6.68 -20.88 10.75
N LEU A 224 -7.26 -19.69 10.90
CA LEU A 224 -7.68 -19.15 12.19
C LEU A 224 -8.77 -20.02 12.84
N VAL A 225 -9.77 -20.42 12.06
CA VAL A 225 -10.85 -21.31 12.50
C VAL A 225 -10.27 -22.66 12.91
N THR A 226 -9.38 -23.25 12.10
CA THR A 226 -8.73 -24.53 12.39
C THR A 226 -7.92 -24.47 13.68
N LEU A 227 -7.15 -23.41 13.89
CA LEU A 227 -6.39 -23.19 15.14
C LEU A 227 -7.34 -23.10 16.34
N CYS A 228 -8.43 -22.33 16.23
CA CYS A 228 -9.43 -22.23 17.30
C CYS A 228 -10.04 -23.58 17.66
N PHE A 229 -10.38 -24.41 16.67
CA PHE A 229 -10.87 -25.77 16.91
C PHE A 229 -9.82 -26.67 17.56
N GLN A 230 -8.57 -26.62 17.11
CA GLN A 230 -7.48 -27.38 17.72
C GLN A 230 -7.31 -27.02 19.19
N LYS A 231 -7.28 -25.72 19.55
CA LYS A 231 -7.19 -25.30 20.95
C LYS A 231 -8.33 -25.85 21.80
N SER A 232 -9.58 -25.72 21.32
CA SER A 232 -10.75 -26.22 22.05
C SER A 232 -10.62 -27.72 22.35
N ARG A 233 -10.16 -28.49 21.35
CA ARG A 233 -9.94 -29.93 21.50
C ARG A 233 -8.79 -30.25 22.46
N THR A 234 -7.67 -29.53 22.43
CA THR A 234 -6.56 -29.76 23.36
C THR A 234 -6.95 -29.44 24.80
N GLN A 235 -7.76 -28.39 25.00
CA GLN A 235 -8.30 -28.04 26.32
C GLN A 235 -9.27 -29.12 26.85
N SER A 236 -10.08 -29.73 25.98
CA SER A 236 -10.99 -30.80 26.41
C SER A 236 -10.28 -32.10 26.80
N ILE A 237 -9.07 -32.34 26.28
CA ILE A 237 -8.27 -33.55 26.56
C ILE A 237 -7.45 -33.41 27.86
N GLY A 238 -7.47 -32.23 28.50
CA GLY A 238 -6.82 -32.02 29.81
C GLY A 238 -5.30 -31.98 29.77
N ASN A 239 -4.68 -31.98 28.59
CA ASN A 239 -3.22 -31.95 28.47
C ASN A 239 -2.66 -30.53 28.43
N PHE A 240 -1.87 -30.22 29.47
CA PHE A 240 -0.82 -29.22 29.65
C PHE A 240 -0.75 -28.05 28.67
N THR A 241 -0.87 -26.84 29.23
CA THR A 241 0.01 -25.66 29.03
C THR A 241 0.82 -25.59 27.74
N VAL A 242 0.21 -25.80 26.57
CA VAL A 242 0.80 -25.33 25.31
C VAL A 242 0.93 -23.82 25.48
N ASP A 243 2.18 -23.37 25.53
CA ASP A 243 2.64 -22.04 25.91
C ASP A 243 1.62 -20.97 25.49
N ASN A 244 0.70 -20.67 26.41
CA ASN A 244 -0.56 -19.98 26.09
C ASN A 244 -0.24 -18.60 25.52
N SER A 245 0.92 -18.07 25.89
CA SER A 245 1.50 -16.82 25.42
C SER A 245 1.84 -16.86 23.92
N VAL A 246 2.57 -17.88 23.45
CA VAL A 246 3.03 -18.02 22.05
C VAL A 246 1.84 -18.30 21.14
N TYR A 247 0.95 -19.20 21.54
CA TYR A 247 -0.27 -19.49 20.78
C TYR A 247 -1.18 -18.25 20.70
N LYS A 248 -1.40 -17.55 21.82
CA LYS A 248 -2.21 -16.32 21.86
C LYS A 248 -1.59 -15.25 20.97
N SER A 249 -0.27 -15.05 21.04
CA SER A 249 0.45 -14.09 20.19
C SER A 249 0.30 -14.43 18.71
N ALA A 250 0.52 -15.68 18.31
CA ALA A 250 0.37 -16.11 16.92
C ALA A 250 -1.07 -15.93 16.40
N ARG A 251 -2.08 -16.27 17.20
CA ARG A 251 -3.49 -16.09 16.85
C ARG A 251 -3.87 -14.62 16.76
N THR A 252 -3.43 -13.79 17.70
CA THR A 252 -3.67 -12.34 17.69
C THR A 252 -3.02 -11.70 16.47
N ARG A 253 -1.79 -12.09 16.12
CA ARG A 253 -1.13 -11.64 14.89
C ARG A 253 -1.94 -12.04 13.66
N LEU A 254 -2.36 -13.31 13.56
CA LEU A 254 -3.16 -13.81 12.44
C LEU A 254 -4.49 -13.06 12.30
N ALA A 255 -5.18 -12.82 13.42
CA ALA A 255 -6.45 -12.09 13.44
C ALA A 255 -6.28 -10.64 12.99
N TRP A 256 -5.23 -9.96 13.46
CA TRP A 256 -4.90 -8.61 13.01
C TRP A 256 -4.55 -8.57 11.53
N THR A 257 -3.71 -9.50 11.06
CA THR A 257 -3.38 -9.62 9.64
C THR A 257 -4.64 -9.82 8.79
N LEU A 258 -5.54 -10.72 9.21
CA LEU A 258 -6.82 -10.94 8.51
C LEU A 258 -7.69 -9.68 8.52
N PHE A 259 -7.83 -9.01 9.68
CA PHE A 259 -8.59 -7.77 9.78
C PHE A 259 -8.04 -6.69 8.84
N THR A 260 -6.72 -6.49 8.84
CA THR A 260 -6.04 -5.53 7.96
C THR A 260 -6.26 -5.87 6.49
N PHE A 261 -6.13 -7.14 6.08
CA PHE A 261 -6.39 -7.54 4.70
C PHE A 261 -7.83 -7.33 4.27
N THR A 262 -8.79 -7.67 5.13
CA THR A 262 -10.21 -7.45 4.84
C THR A 262 -10.48 -5.95 4.69
N LEU A 263 -9.92 -5.11 5.58
CA LEU A 263 -10.07 -3.67 5.49
C LEU A 263 -9.49 -3.12 4.17
N ILE A 264 -8.25 -3.49 3.84
CA ILE A 264 -7.59 -3.07 2.59
C ILE A 264 -8.38 -3.54 1.37
N SER A 265 -8.83 -4.80 1.38
CA SER A 265 -9.62 -5.37 0.29
C SER A 265 -10.92 -4.59 0.08
N LEU A 266 -11.61 -4.16 1.15
CA LEU A 266 -12.82 -3.36 1.04
C LEU A 266 -12.51 -1.95 0.49
N THR A 267 -11.45 -1.32 0.98
CA THR A 267 -11.03 0.01 0.51
C THR A 267 -10.46 0.00 -0.90
N GLU A 268 -10.08 -1.15 -1.43
CA GLU A 268 -9.61 -1.30 -2.81
C GLU A 268 -10.75 -1.66 -3.77
N MET A 269 -11.54 -2.67 -3.40
CA MET A 269 -12.59 -3.22 -4.25
C MET A 269 -13.76 -2.26 -4.41
N ILE A 270 -14.12 -1.50 -3.37
CA ILE A 270 -15.24 -0.56 -3.45
C ILE A 270 -14.89 0.56 -4.44
N PRO A 271 -13.82 1.37 -4.26
CA PRO A 271 -13.39 2.36 -5.25
C PRO A 271 -13.23 1.79 -6.66
N SER A 272 -12.54 0.66 -6.79
CA SER A 272 -12.28 0.06 -8.10
C SER A 272 -13.58 -0.32 -8.82
N SER A 273 -14.59 -0.84 -8.11
CA SER A 273 -15.86 -1.20 -8.73
C SER A 273 -16.67 0.01 -9.22
N PHE A 274 -16.55 1.16 -8.56
CA PHE A 274 -17.12 2.41 -9.07
C PHE A 274 -16.35 2.95 -10.27
N LEU A 275 -15.01 2.90 -10.23
CA LEU A 275 -14.13 3.42 -11.28
C LEU A 275 -14.23 2.66 -12.59
N VAL A 276 -14.52 1.35 -12.56
CA VAL A 276 -14.67 0.52 -13.79
C VAL A 276 -15.71 1.07 -14.78
N ASN A 277 -16.76 1.74 -14.29
CA ASN A 277 -17.83 2.25 -15.15
C ASN A 277 -17.63 3.71 -15.60
N LEU A 278 -16.56 4.36 -15.16
CA LEU A 278 -16.34 5.78 -15.42
C LEU A 278 -15.38 5.98 -16.57
N ARG A 279 -15.80 6.86 -17.48
CA ARG A 279 -15.05 7.26 -18.69
C ARG A 279 -14.49 8.65 -18.44
N VAL A 280 -13.32 8.71 -17.82
CA VAL A 280 -12.67 9.97 -17.43
C VAL A 280 -11.42 10.13 -18.28
N GLU A 281 -11.29 11.28 -18.95
CA GLU A 281 -10.02 11.66 -19.56
C GLU A 281 -9.11 12.19 -18.44
N ASP A 282 -7.82 11.85 -18.44
CA ASP A 282 -6.95 12.19 -17.29
C ASP A 282 -6.74 13.72 -17.10
N THR A 283 -6.98 14.51 -18.14
CA THR A 283 -6.74 15.96 -18.08
C THR A 283 -8.00 16.72 -17.72
N ILE A 284 -8.19 17.04 -16.44
CA ILE A 284 -9.37 17.77 -15.93
C ILE A 284 -9.60 19.15 -16.60
N THR A 285 -8.58 19.71 -17.28
CA THR A 285 -8.67 20.99 -18.01
C THR A 285 -9.34 20.86 -19.38
N ILE A 286 -9.77 19.66 -19.78
CA ILE A 286 -10.51 19.44 -21.02
C ILE A 286 -12.00 19.70 -20.75
N CYS A 287 -12.69 20.29 -21.74
CA CYS A 287 -14.11 20.60 -21.63
C CYS A 287 -14.98 19.37 -21.30
N VAL A 288 -14.60 18.18 -21.77
CA VAL A 288 -15.30 16.91 -21.46
C VAL A 288 -15.38 16.69 -19.95
N ASN A 289 -14.25 16.82 -19.24
CA ASN A 289 -14.21 16.68 -17.79
C ASN A 289 -14.92 17.83 -17.07
N PHE A 290 -14.83 19.05 -17.59
CA PHE A 290 -15.58 20.18 -17.05
C PHE A 290 -17.09 19.94 -17.08
N TYR A 291 -17.61 19.39 -18.17
CA TYR A 291 -19.04 19.06 -18.31
C TYR A 291 -19.50 17.90 -17.44
N GLN A 292 -18.57 17.10 -16.91
CA GLN A 292 -18.83 15.98 -16.02
C GLN A 292 -18.35 16.25 -14.59
N ALA A 293 -18.00 17.50 -14.25
CA ALA A 293 -17.40 17.82 -12.94
C ALA A 293 -18.31 17.42 -11.76
N ASP A 294 -19.63 17.49 -11.93
CA ASP A 294 -20.63 17.04 -10.96
C ASP A 294 -20.55 15.52 -10.68
N HIS A 295 -20.10 14.73 -11.65
CA HIS A 295 -19.90 13.28 -11.53
C HIS A 295 -18.48 12.88 -11.11
N LEU A 296 -17.48 13.76 -11.29
CA LEU A 296 -16.07 13.49 -10.97
C LEU A 296 -15.72 13.61 -9.49
N PHE A 297 -16.62 14.15 -8.67
CA PHE A 297 -16.44 14.25 -7.22
C PHE A 297 -16.33 12.88 -6.53
N ILE A 298 -17.23 11.94 -6.84
CA ILE A 298 -17.21 10.59 -6.24
C ILE A 298 -15.91 9.84 -6.59
N PRO A 299 -15.46 9.81 -7.86
CA PRO A 299 -14.18 9.21 -8.24
C PRO A 299 -12.98 9.81 -7.51
N ALA A 300 -12.92 11.14 -7.39
CA ALA A 300 -11.83 11.80 -6.69
C ALA A 300 -11.75 11.38 -5.22
N ILE A 301 -12.90 11.26 -4.54
CA ILE A 301 -13.00 10.76 -3.17
C ILE A 301 -12.59 9.29 -3.10
N MET A 302 -13.09 8.45 -3.99
CA MET A 302 -12.81 7.02 -4.00
C MET A 302 -11.32 6.74 -4.22
N ASN A 303 -10.68 7.44 -5.16
CA ASN A 303 -9.24 7.37 -5.37
C ASN A 303 -8.44 7.87 -4.15
N SER A 304 -8.94 8.91 -3.46
CA SER A 304 -8.34 9.39 -2.21
C SER A 304 -8.40 8.33 -1.12
N PHE A 305 -9.55 7.67 -0.94
CA PHE A 305 -9.68 6.57 0.01
C PHE A 305 -8.72 5.43 -0.30
N GLN A 306 -8.61 5.04 -1.57
CA GLN A 306 -7.71 3.98 -2.02
C GLN A 306 -6.25 4.32 -1.71
N THR A 307 -5.83 5.52 -2.10
CA THR A 307 -4.48 6.03 -1.85
C THR A 307 -4.16 6.07 -0.35
N LEU A 308 -5.07 6.60 0.46
CA LEU A 308 -4.88 6.69 1.91
C LEU A 308 -4.83 5.31 2.56
N ALA A 309 -5.68 4.38 2.11
CA ALA A 309 -5.68 3.01 2.59
C ALA A 309 -4.34 2.31 2.31
N TRP A 310 -3.77 2.48 1.12
CA TRP A 310 -2.43 1.98 0.81
C TRP A 310 -1.34 2.62 1.65
N GLY A 311 -1.40 3.95 1.87
CA GLY A 311 -0.48 4.64 2.77
C GLY A 311 -0.52 4.06 4.19
N ILE A 312 -1.71 3.82 4.74
CA ILE A 312 -1.90 3.20 6.04
C ILE A 312 -1.42 1.75 6.04
N ALA A 313 -1.76 0.96 5.01
CA ALA A 313 -1.38 -0.45 4.89
C ALA A 313 0.15 -0.64 4.93
N LEU A 314 0.89 0.19 4.18
CA LEU A 314 2.35 0.14 4.13
C LEU A 314 3.01 0.56 5.46
N ILE A 315 2.31 1.27 6.34
CA ILE A 315 2.76 1.56 7.71
C ILE A 315 2.41 0.43 8.66
N VAL A 316 1.16 -0.07 8.60
CA VAL A 316 0.64 -1.08 9.53
C VAL A 316 1.40 -2.39 9.41
N ASP A 317 1.74 -2.85 8.20
CA ASP A 317 2.40 -4.15 8.02
C ASP A 317 3.77 -4.25 8.74
N PRO A 318 4.74 -3.34 8.53
CA PRO A 318 5.99 -3.37 9.29
C PRO A 318 5.79 -3.10 10.78
N LEU A 319 4.82 -2.28 11.20
CA LEU A 319 4.49 -2.10 12.62
C LEU A 319 4.03 -3.42 13.25
N CYS A 320 3.11 -4.14 12.61
CA CYS A 320 2.65 -5.44 13.09
C CYS A 320 3.79 -6.44 13.19
N ALA A 321 4.72 -6.43 12.25
CA ALA A 321 5.91 -7.28 12.32
C ALA A 321 6.83 -6.89 13.51
N LEU A 322 7.13 -5.61 13.71
CA LEU A 322 7.94 -5.13 14.83
C LEU A 322 7.32 -5.43 16.20
N LEU A 323 5.99 -5.33 16.32
CA LEU A 323 5.27 -5.50 17.58
C LEU A 323 4.97 -6.96 17.92
N PHE A 324 4.68 -7.80 16.91
CA PHE A 324 4.15 -9.15 17.14
C PHE A 324 5.06 -10.28 16.68
N ASP A 325 6.12 -10.02 15.92
CA ASP A 325 7.11 -11.05 15.61
C ASP A 325 8.13 -11.16 16.76
N PRO A 326 8.21 -12.29 17.49
CA PRO A 326 9.10 -12.41 18.65
C PRO A 326 10.58 -12.19 18.33
N ARG A 327 11.04 -12.61 17.15
CA ARG A 327 12.46 -12.47 16.77
C ARG A 327 12.78 -11.02 16.45
N ILE A 328 11.95 -10.40 15.63
CA ILE A 328 12.15 -9.00 15.22
C ILE A 328 11.95 -8.06 16.41
N ARG A 329 10.89 -8.29 17.20
CA ARG A 329 10.59 -7.53 18.40
C ARG A 329 11.74 -7.53 19.39
N LYS A 330 12.44 -8.66 19.57
CA LYS A 330 13.59 -8.73 20.46
C LYS A 330 14.68 -7.72 20.05
N VAL A 331 15.05 -7.70 18.77
CA VAL A 331 16.05 -6.77 18.24
C VAL A 331 15.56 -5.33 18.33
N TRP A 332 14.28 -5.09 18.01
CA TRP A 332 13.68 -3.77 18.10
C TRP A 332 13.69 -3.22 19.54
N VAL A 333 13.31 -4.02 20.53
CA VAL A 333 13.35 -3.63 21.95
C VAL A 333 14.78 -3.31 22.38
N GLU A 334 15.77 -4.09 21.95
CA GLU A 334 17.19 -3.78 22.21
C GLU A 334 17.63 -2.44 21.57
N HIS A 335 17.17 -2.14 20.35
CA HIS A 335 17.45 -0.84 19.72
C HIS A 335 16.79 0.31 20.47
N VAL A 336 15.51 0.18 20.84
CA VAL A 336 14.78 1.20 21.59
C VAL A 336 15.41 1.43 22.96
N SER A 337 15.83 0.37 23.66
CA SER A 337 16.50 0.50 24.95
C SER A 337 17.87 1.17 24.83
N ARG A 338 18.63 0.93 23.76
CA ARG A 338 19.88 1.65 23.52
C ARG A 338 19.62 3.13 23.21
N LEU A 339 18.61 3.41 22.40
CA LEU A 339 18.24 4.79 22.06
C LEU A 339 17.80 5.56 23.30
N SER A 340 16.99 4.97 24.19
CA SER A 340 16.56 5.63 25.42
C SER A 340 17.74 5.93 26.36
N ILE A 341 18.73 5.04 26.45
CA ILE A 341 19.96 5.28 27.22
C ILE A 341 20.77 6.43 26.60
N ILE A 342 20.90 6.49 25.27
CA ILE A 342 21.63 7.56 24.58
C ILE A 342 20.95 8.91 24.80
N ILE A 343 19.62 8.97 24.61
CA ILE A 343 18.84 10.19 24.85
C ILE A 343 18.97 10.63 26.32
N GLY A 344 18.88 9.68 27.27
CA GLY A 344 19.07 9.96 28.69
C GLY A 344 20.43 10.57 29.00
N ARG A 345 21.52 10.01 28.46
CA ARG A 345 22.88 10.56 28.63
C ARG A 345 23.05 11.93 28.01
N SER A 346 22.48 12.16 26.83
CA SER A 346 22.51 13.48 26.19
C SER A 346 21.77 14.52 27.03
N PHE A 347 20.66 14.14 27.65
CA PHE A 347 19.90 15.02 28.53
C PHE A 347 20.67 15.33 29.82
N GLU A 348 21.30 14.33 30.45
CA GLU A 348 22.17 14.52 31.62
C GLU A 348 23.36 15.43 31.31
N ALA A 349 24.03 15.22 30.17
CA ALA A 349 25.15 16.06 29.74
C ALA A 349 24.71 17.52 29.51
N CYS A 350 23.52 17.73 28.93
CA CYS A 350 22.97 19.06 28.71
C CYS A 350 22.63 19.76 30.03
N CYS A 351 22.01 19.04 30.98
CA CYS A 351 21.75 19.55 32.33
C CYS A 351 23.04 19.92 33.08
N HIS A 352 24.07 19.06 33.05
CA HIS A 352 25.34 19.34 33.72
C HIS A 352 26.07 20.54 33.11
N SER A 353 25.96 20.72 31.78
CA SER A 353 26.52 21.89 31.10
C SER A 353 25.82 23.20 31.46
N ASN A 354 24.50 23.18 31.65
CA ASN A 354 23.76 24.38 32.06
C ASN A 354 24.02 24.72 33.54
N LEU A 355 24.13 23.71 34.41
CA LEU A 355 24.45 23.94 35.83
C LEU A 355 25.84 24.54 36.01
N ASN A 356 26.84 24.08 35.23
CA ASN A 356 28.19 24.65 35.28
C ASN A 356 28.25 26.10 34.76
N LYS A 357 27.39 26.47 33.80
CA LYS A 357 27.27 27.88 33.36
C LYS A 357 26.68 28.77 34.46
N GLU A 358 25.61 28.34 35.13
CA GLU A 358 25.04 29.10 36.25
C GLU A 358 26.00 29.26 37.44
N ILE A 359 26.92 28.31 37.65
CA ILE A 359 27.95 28.42 38.69
C ILE A 359 29.09 29.36 38.28
N GLN A 360 29.40 29.49 36.98
CA GLN A 360 30.41 30.45 36.50
C GLN A 360 29.89 31.89 36.40
N ASP A 361 28.58 32.07 36.24
CA ASP A 361 27.93 33.39 36.21
C ASP A 361 27.59 33.95 37.60
N LYS A 362 27.86 33.19 38.68
CA LYS A 362 27.78 33.61 40.08
C LYS A 362 29.15 33.81 40.69
#